data_AF-A0A2I8VEQ4-F1
#
_entry.id   AF-A0A2I8VEQ4-F1
#
_cell.length_a   1.000
_cell.length_b   1.000
_cell.length_c   1.000
_cell.angle_alpha   90.00
_cell.angle_beta   90.00
_cell.angle_gamma   90.00
#
_symmetry.space_group_name_H-M   'P 1'
#
loop_
_entity.id
_entity.type
_entity.pdbx_description
1 polymer ?
#
loop_
_entity_poly.entity_id
_entity_poly.type
_entity_poly.pdbx_seq_one_letter_code
_entity_poly.pdbx_strand_id
1 'polypeptide(L)' 'MGNRNHLHVCQHCGVVHATASSTGPRTCVVCDAFTFSEYELNGLLEARRAAESEESSTERTRQFVRVRSRS' A
#
# COMPACT_ATOMS: atom_id res chain seq x y z
N MET A 1 -15.69 0.85 -26.07
CA MET A 1 -15.79 1.31 -24.67
C MET A 1 -15.33 0.15 -23.79
N GLY A 2 -14.19 0.28 -23.10
CA GLY A 2 -13.58 -0.84 -22.38
C GLY A 2 -14.31 -1.12 -21.07
N ASN A 3 -14.85 -2.33 -20.94
CA ASN A 3 -15.44 -2.83 -19.70
C ASN A 3 -14.29 -3.08 -18.71
N ARG A 4 -13.89 -2.05 -17.96
CA ARG A 4 -12.83 -2.17 -16.96
C ARG A 4 -13.47 -2.72 -15.70
N ASN A 5 -13.12 -3.96 -15.36
CA ASN A 5 -13.48 -4.52 -14.07
C ASN A 5 -12.63 -3.82 -13.00
N HIS A 6 -13.30 -3.35 -11.95
CA HIS A 6 -12.67 -2.83 -10.74
C HIS A 6 -12.39 -3.99 -9.80
N LEU A 7 -11.25 -3.93 -9.11
CA LEU A 7 -10.81 -4.98 -8.20
C LEU A 7 -10.92 -4.49 -6.76
N HIS A 8 -11.54 -5.32 -5.93
CA HIS A 8 -11.62 -5.13 -4.49
C HIS A 8 -11.06 -6.38 -3.79
N VAL A 9 -10.12 -6.21 -2.89
CA VAL A 9 -9.38 -7.32 -2.28
C VAL A 9 -9.63 -7.33 -0.77
N CYS A 10 -9.92 -8.52 -0.22
CA CYS A 10 -10.19 -8.68 1.20
C CYS A 10 -8.92 -8.52 2.06
N GLN A 11 -9.04 -7.75 3.15
CA GLN A 11 -7.97 -7.55 4.13
C GLN A 11 -7.62 -8.80 4.93
N HIS A 12 -8.58 -9.71 5.11
CA HIS A 12 -8.42 -10.87 5.98
C HIS A 12 -7.99 -12.13 5.20
N CYS A 13 -8.72 -12.49 4.13
CA CYS A 13 -8.49 -13.74 3.41
C CYS A 13 -7.87 -13.55 2.00
N GLY A 14 -7.65 -12.32 1.55
CA GLY A 14 -7.02 -12.02 0.26
C GLY A 14 -7.88 -12.32 -0.98
N VAL A 15 -9.16 -12.70 -0.80
CA VAL A 15 -10.08 -12.93 -1.92
C VAL A 15 -10.24 -11.65 -2.75
N VAL A 16 -10.25 -11.82 -4.07
CA VAL A 16 -10.42 -10.74 -5.06
C VAL A 16 -11.86 -10.75 -5.58
N HIS A 17 -12.56 -9.64 -5.39
CA HIS A 17 -13.89 -9.38 -5.94
C HIS A 17 -13.73 -8.48 -7.16
N ALA A 18 -14.04 -9.01 -8.35
CA ALA A 18 -14.08 -8.25 -9.59
C ALA A 18 -15.50 -7.68 -9.79
N THR A 19 -15.62 -6.37 -9.97
CA THR A 19 -16.89 -5.66 -10.11
C THR A 19 -16.91 -4.81 -11.37
N ALA A 20 -18.10 -4.60 -11.94
CA ALA A 20 -18.27 -3.63 -13.03
C ALA A 20 -18.35 -2.17 -12.54
N SER A 21 -18.42 -1.95 -11.22
CA SER A 21 -18.51 -0.64 -10.59
C SER A 21 -17.27 -0.36 -9.73
N SER A 22 -16.81 0.89 -9.73
CA SER A 22 -15.76 1.41 -8.85
C SER A 22 -16.18 1.46 -7.38
N THR A 23 -17.49 1.40 -7.11
CA THR A 23 -18.06 1.30 -5.77
C THR A 23 -18.46 -0.14 -5.46
N GLY A 24 -17.50 -1.06 -5.58
CA GLY A 24 -17.71 -2.47 -5.26
C GLY A 24 -18.04 -2.72 -3.77
N PRO A 25 -18.12 -3.99 -3.37
CA PRO A 25 -18.51 -4.35 -2.01
C PRO A 25 -17.52 -3.78 -1.00
N ARG A 26 -18.04 -3.29 0.14
CA ARG A 26 -17.21 -2.80 1.26
C ARG A 26 -16.70 -3.93 2.15
N THR A 27 -17.34 -5.10 2.07
CA THR A 27 -17.03 -6.30 2.85
C THR A 27 -16.88 -7.50 1.92
N CYS A 28 -16.05 -8.44 2.34
CA CYS A 28 -15.79 -9.68 1.62
C CYS A 28 -16.98 -10.63 1.77
N VAL A 29 -17.53 -11.12 0.66
CA VAL A 29 -18.68 -12.05 0.68
C VAL A 29 -18.37 -13.42 1.30
N VAL A 30 -17.09 -13.71 1.59
CA VAL A 30 -16.64 -15.00 2.14
C VAL A 30 -16.47 -14.95 3.65
N CYS A 31 -16.00 -13.82 4.20
CA CYS A 31 -15.63 -13.72 5.61
C CYS A 31 -16.08 -12.43 6.30
N ASP A 32 -16.88 -11.61 5.63
CA ASP A 32 -17.41 -10.31 6.08
C ASP A 32 -16.38 -9.24 6.50
N ALA A 33 -15.10 -9.54 6.40
CA ALA A 33 -14.03 -8.58 6.63
C ALA A 33 -14.00 -7.48 5.55
N PHE A 34 -13.45 -6.31 5.89
CA PHE A 34 -13.34 -5.19 4.97
C PHE A 34 -12.49 -5.51 3.74
N THR A 35 -12.82 -4.87 2.62
CA THR A 35 -12.10 -4.95 1.36
C THR A 35 -11.52 -3.59 0.99
N PHE A 36 -10.31 -3.57 0.42
CA PHE A 36 -9.72 -2.38 -0.19
C PHE A 36 -9.94 -2.40 -1.70
N SER A 37 -10.26 -1.23 -2.27
CA SER A 37 -10.24 -0.99 -3.71
C SER A 37 -8.80 -0.92 -4.25
N GLU A 38 -8.66 -1.04 -5.57
CA GLU A 38 -7.39 -0.83 -6.27
C GLU A 38 -6.74 0.53 -5.94
N TYR A 39 -7.55 1.59 -5.77
CA TYR A 39 -7.06 2.93 -5.46
C TYR A 39 -6.50 3.04 -4.04
N GLU A 40 -7.19 2.45 -3.07
CA GLU A 40 -6.74 2.42 -1.68
C GLU A 40 -5.45 1.61 -1.54
N LEU A 41 -5.37 0.46 -2.22
CA LEU A 41 -4.15 -0.36 -2.22
C LEU A 41 -2.97 0.39 -2.85
N ASN A 42 -3.17 1.04 -3.99
CA ASN A 42 -2.13 1.83 -4.64
C ASN A 42 -1.66 2.99 -3.74
N GLY A 43 -2.58 3.70 -3.08
CA GLY A 43 -2.23 4.75 -2.12
C GLY A 43 -1.38 4.25 -0.96
N LEU A 44 -1.70 3.06 -0.42
CA LEU A 44 -0.89 2.43 0.64
C LEU A 44 0.51 2.03 0.15
N LEU A 45 0.62 1.51 -1.08
CA LEU A 45 1.90 1.16 -1.68
C LEU A 45 2.77 2.38 -1.96
N GLU A 46 2.17 3.48 -2.44
CA GLU A 46 2.86 4.75 -2.65
C GLU A 46 3.34 5.38 -1.34
N ALA A 47 2.48 5.41 -0.32
CA ALA A 47 2.85 5.89 1.01
C ALA A 47 4.01 5.09 1.61
N ARG A 48 4.00 3.77 1.45
CA ARG A 48 5.11 2.91 1.89
C ARG A 48 6.40 3.22 1.15
N ARG A 49 6.37 3.38 -0.18
CA ARG A 49 7.57 3.76 -0.96
C ARG A 49 8.12 5.11 -0.54
N ALA A 50 7.25 6.08 -0.25
CA ALA A 50 7.66 7.38 0.25
C ALA A 50 8.37 7.26 1.61
N ALA A 51 7.80 6.50 2.54
CA ALA A 51 8.40 6.25 3.85
C ALA A 51 9.77 5.54 3.77
N GLU A 52 9.89 4.51 2.93
CA GLU A 52 11.16 3.79 2.70
C GLU A 52 12.25 4.71 2.09
N SER A 53 11.84 5.70 1.28
CA SER A 53 12.76 6.67 0.68
C SER A 53 13.25 7.74 1.69
N GLU A 54 12.43 8.09 2.68
CA GLU A 54 12.80 9.02 3.76
C GLU A 54 13.70 8.36 4.83
N GLU A 55 13.48 7.07 5.15
CA GLU A 55 14.36 6.29 6.04
C GLU A 55 15.77 6.14 5.45
N SER A 56 15.90 5.95 4.14
CA SER A 56 17.23 5.89 3.48
C SER A 56 18.02 7.21 3.59
N SER A 57 17.33 8.35 3.67
CA SER A 57 17.97 9.67 3.78
C SER A 57 18.46 9.99 5.19
N THR A 58 17.75 9.51 6.22
CA THR A 58 18.17 9.68 7.62
C THR A 58 19.30 8.73 8.02
N GLU A 59 19.44 7.58 7.37
CA GLU A 59 20.53 6.64 7.65
C GLU A 59 21.88 7.10 7.08
N ARG A 60 21.90 7.74 5.90
CA ARG A 60 23.13 8.35 5.35
C ARG A 60 23.67 9.51 6.19
N THR A 61 22.80 10.24 6.88
CA THR A 61 23.23 11.42 7.66
C THR A 61 23.87 11.02 9.00
N ARG A 62 23.56 9.84 9.54
CA ARG A 62 24.18 9.32 10.78
C ARG A 62 25.56 8.69 10.56
N GLN A 63 25.92 8.36 9.32
CA GLN A 63 27.22 7.74 9.02
C GLN A 63 28.36 8.77 8.88
N PHE A 64 28.06 10.03 8.53
CA PHE A 64 29.08 11.07 8.39
C PHE A 64 29.46 11.79 9.71
N VAL A 65 28.68 11.65 10.78
CA VAL A 65 28.98 12.31 12.07
C VAL A 65 29.95 11.49 12.94
N ARG A 66 30.23 10.22 12.59
CA ARG A 66 31.07 9.33 13.42
C ARG A 66 32.55 9.24 13.02
N VAL A 67 32.99 9.93 11.95
CA VAL A 67 34.36 9.75 11.38
C VAL A 67 35.31 10.91 11.70
N ARG A 68 34.96 11.87 12.55
CA ARG A 68 35.84 13.02 12.89
C ARG A 68 36.08 13.25 14.38
N SER A 69 36.16 12.18 15.16
CA SER A 69 36.63 12.27 16.55
C SER A 69 37.51 11.08 16.90
N ARG A 70 38.72 11.02 16.32
CA ARG A 70 39.84 10.34 16.95
C ARG A 70 41.17 10.76 16.34
N SER A 71 41.97 11.37 17.21
CA SER A 71 43.42 11.57 17.20
C SER A 71 43.92 12.82 16.48
#